data_AF-A0A821ZGH8-F1
#
_entry.id   AF-A0A821ZGH8-F1
#
_cell.length_a   1.000
_cell.length_b   1.000
_cell.length_c   1.000
_cell.angle_alpha   90.00
_cell.angle_beta   90.00
_cell.angle_gamma   90.00
#
_symmetry.space_group_name_H-M   'P 1'
#
loop_
_entity.id
_entity.type
_entity.pdbx_description
1 polymer ?
#
loop_
_entity_poly.entity_id
_entity_poly.type
_entity_poly.pdbx_seq_one_letter_code
_entity_poly.pdbx_strand_id
1 'polypeptide(L)'
;MSFTSGTDVTRYLQAWGCDLFLTTEEEQVRTVLSANAPTMFKGIAAALVCNISAEKVDLQSDGSLSTVVKTMDVRHETMTLNISQWPKDQVRIVFDGDGVLFSDEAERVYKNHGLEAFRQSEHEKQHIALPEGPMHAFALKLQKLREALGEDNKWRVRTFLVTARNGVANERAFRTLEQWGLDIDETHFLGGLNKTPFLVAMDPVIYFDDTSDHINRAK
;
A
#
# COMPACT_ATOMS: atom_id res chain seq x y z
N MET A 1 10.76 -15.24 -21.75
CA MET A 1 11.70 -14.11 -21.70
C MET A 1 11.65 -13.43 -23.06
N SER A 2 11.44 -12.12 -23.10
CA SER A 2 11.38 -11.36 -24.36
C SER A 2 12.25 -10.11 -24.25
N PHE A 3 12.97 -9.82 -25.34
CA PHE A 3 13.84 -8.66 -25.45
C PHE A 3 13.18 -7.64 -26.37
N THR A 4 12.90 -6.44 -25.88
CA THR A 4 12.19 -5.42 -26.66
C THR A 4 13.12 -4.51 -27.46
N SER A 5 14.44 -4.57 -27.27
CA SER A 5 15.42 -3.73 -27.97
C SER A 5 15.07 -2.23 -27.96
N GLY A 6 14.48 -1.74 -26.86
CA GLY A 6 14.03 -0.35 -26.71
C GLY A 6 12.66 -0.03 -27.31
N THR A 7 11.97 -1.02 -27.91
CA THR A 7 10.57 -0.85 -28.35
C THR A 7 9.62 -0.83 -27.15
N ASP A 8 8.47 -0.17 -27.33
CA ASP A 8 7.42 -0.06 -26.31
C ASP A 8 7.05 -1.44 -25.75
N VAL A 9 7.24 -1.57 -24.43
CA VAL A 9 7.01 -2.80 -23.67
C VAL A 9 5.52 -3.09 -23.47
N THR A 10 4.68 -2.06 -23.58
CA THR A 10 3.26 -2.08 -23.18
C THR A 10 2.46 -3.15 -23.91
N ARG A 11 2.72 -3.32 -25.22
CA ARG A 11 2.07 -4.36 -26.05
C ARG A 11 2.31 -5.79 -25.55
N TYR A 12 3.44 -6.02 -24.88
CA TYR A 12 3.79 -7.34 -24.35
C TYR A 12 3.15 -7.60 -22.99
N LEU A 13 3.02 -6.56 -22.16
CA LEU A 13 2.43 -6.67 -20.83
C LEU A 13 0.99 -7.20 -20.91
N GLN A 14 0.20 -6.69 -21.85
CA GLN A 14 -1.15 -7.17 -22.07
C GLN A 14 -1.17 -8.61 -22.60
N ALA A 15 -0.31 -8.94 -23.57
CA ALA A 15 -0.23 -10.29 -24.13
C ALA A 15 0.16 -11.36 -23.09
N TRP A 16 0.93 -10.99 -22.06
CA TRP A 16 1.32 -11.88 -20.97
C TRP A 16 0.33 -11.93 -19.82
N GLY A 17 -0.74 -11.12 -19.86
CA GLY A 17 -1.65 -11.00 -18.73
C GLY A 17 -0.95 -10.48 -17.48
N CYS A 18 -0.04 -9.52 -17.64
CA CYS A 18 0.74 -8.96 -16.55
C CYS A 18 -0.17 -8.25 -15.53
N ASP A 19 -0.01 -8.58 -14.25
CA ASP A 19 -0.80 -7.98 -13.16
C ASP A 19 -0.11 -6.76 -12.52
N LEU A 20 1.23 -6.79 -12.47
CA LEU A 20 2.09 -5.77 -11.89
C LEU A 20 3.32 -5.55 -12.78
N PHE A 21 3.55 -4.30 -13.20
CA PHE A 21 4.71 -3.87 -13.95
C PHE A 21 5.56 -2.90 -13.11
N LEU A 22 6.82 -3.29 -12.87
CA LEU A 22 7.79 -2.49 -12.13
C LEU A 22 8.92 -2.08 -13.07
N THR A 23 9.32 -0.81 -13.02
CA THR A 23 10.39 -0.26 -13.85
C THR A 23 11.12 0.86 -13.11
N THR A 24 12.36 1.15 -13.50
CA THR A 24 13.11 2.33 -13.06
C THR A 24 12.82 3.56 -13.92
N GLU A 25 12.11 3.39 -15.04
CA GLU A 25 11.84 4.44 -16.03
C GLU A 25 10.43 5.01 -15.88
N GLU A 26 10.32 6.25 -15.42
CA GLU A 26 9.03 6.90 -15.16
C GLU A 26 8.17 7.03 -16.44
N GLU A 27 8.77 7.32 -17.59
CA GLU A 27 8.05 7.39 -18.86
C GLU A 27 7.36 6.08 -19.23
N GLN A 28 7.94 4.94 -18.86
CA GLN A 28 7.33 3.63 -19.12
C GLN A 28 6.10 3.42 -18.22
N VAL A 29 6.16 3.82 -16.95
CA VAL A 29 4.99 3.79 -16.05
C VAL A 29 3.86 4.63 -16.65
N ARG A 30 4.16 5.86 -17.07
CA ARG A 30 3.18 6.77 -17.68
C ARG A 30 2.57 6.19 -18.96
N THR A 31 3.40 5.60 -19.82
CA THR A 31 2.97 4.96 -21.06
C THR A 31 2.01 3.80 -20.77
N VAL A 32 2.38 2.90 -19.84
CA VAL A 32 1.54 1.76 -19.45
C VAL A 32 0.20 2.22 -18.86
N LEU A 33 0.21 3.21 -17.97
CA LEU A 33 -1.02 3.76 -17.39
C LEU A 33 -1.92 4.40 -18.46
N SER A 34 -1.34 5.14 -19.42
CA SER A 34 -2.09 5.78 -20.51
C SER A 34 -2.68 4.79 -21.52
N ALA A 35 -1.96 3.71 -21.81
CA ALA A 35 -2.38 2.69 -22.76
C ALA A 35 -3.46 1.74 -22.21
N ASN A 36 -3.61 1.67 -20.89
CA ASN A 36 -4.55 0.76 -20.22
C ASN A 36 -5.98 1.34 -20.02
N ALA A 37 -6.27 2.54 -20.53
CA ALA A 37 -7.62 3.10 -20.47
C ALA A 37 -8.59 2.45 -21.49
N PRO A 38 -9.87 2.29 -21.12
CA PRO A 38 -10.43 1.12 -20.47
C PRO A 38 -10.62 -0.05 -21.45
N THR A 39 -9.74 -1.05 -21.39
CA THR A 39 -10.02 -2.35 -22.03
C THR A 39 -10.67 -3.31 -21.02
N MET A 40 -11.34 -4.35 -21.51
CA MET A 40 -12.12 -5.34 -20.74
C MET A 40 -11.34 -6.06 -19.62
N PHE A 41 -10.02 -5.88 -19.56
CA PHE A 41 -9.14 -6.37 -18.50
C PHE A 41 -8.91 -5.24 -17.48
N LYS A 42 -9.14 -5.51 -16.18
CA LYS A 42 -8.67 -4.61 -15.10
C LYS A 42 -7.17 -4.38 -15.33
N GLY A 43 -6.78 -3.12 -15.57
CA GLY A 43 -5.48 -2.73 -16.12
C GLY A 43 -4.26 -3.17 -15.30
N ILE A 44 -3.07 -2.94 -15.86
CA ILE A 44 -1.79 -3.29 -15.21
C ILE A 44 -1.52 -2.27 -14.10
N ALA A 45 -1.29 -2.75 -12.88
CA ALA A 45 -0.72 -1.92 -11.83
C ALA A 45 0.73 -1.60 -12.20
N ALA A 46 1.09 -0.32 -12.24
CA ALA A 46 2.44 0.11 -12.60
C ALA A 46 3.06 0.97 -11.50
N ALA A 47 4.33 0.75 -11.17
CA ALA A 47 5.06 1.51 -10.16
C ALA A 47 6.53 1.73 -10.52
N LEU A 48 7.10 2.83 -10.01
CA LEU A 48 8.52 3.16 -10.11
C LEU A 48 9.31 2.43 -9.02
N VAL A 49 10.37 1.71 -9.41
CA VAL A 49 11.27 1.06 -8.46
C VAL A 49 12.20 2.10 -7.85
N CYS A 50 12.09 2.26 -6.53
CA CYS A 50 12.99 3.07 -5.74
C CYS A 50 13.93 2.16 -4.96
N ASN A 51 15.24 2.37 -5.08
CA ASN A 51 16.19 1.66 -4.25
C ASN A 51 16.20 2.29 -2.86
N ILE A 52 15.90 1.51 -1.83
CA ILE A 52 15.98 1.94 -0.44
C ILE A 52 17.38 1.62 0.06
N SER A 53 18.17 2.65 0.35
CA SER A 53 19.44 2.49 1.02
C SER A 53 19.19 2.55 2.51
N ALA A 54 19.41 1.44 3.23
CA ALA A 54 19.38 1.45 4.68
C ALA A 54 20.55 2.29 5.24
N GLU A 55 20.49 3.62 5.11
CA GLU A 55 21.21 4.50 6.01
C GLU A 55 20.57 4.31 7.39
N LYS A 56 21.39 3.94 8.37
CA LYS A 56 20.96 3.71 9.75
C LYS A 56 20.12 4.91 10.19
N VAL A 57 18.80 4.71 10.34
CA VAL A 57 17.99 5.63 11.12
C VAL A 57 18.63 5.64 12.50
N ASP A 58 19.20 6.79 12.89
CA ASP A 58 19.82 7.00 14.19
C ASP A 58 18.70 7.08 15.24
N LEU A 59 18.10 5.93 15.51
CA LEU A 59 17.17 5.72 16.61
C LEU A 59 18.04 5.79 17.87
N GLN A 60 18.09 6.96 18.49
CA GLN A 60 18.87 7.19 19.70
C GLN A 60 18.64 6.06 20.69
N SER A 61 19.68 5.26 20.87
CA SER A 61 19.70 4.03 21.63
C SER A 61 19.84 4.36 23.12
N ASP A 62 18.75 4.31 23.87
CA ASP A 62 18.86 3.67 25.18
C ASP A 62 18.86 2.15 24.94
N GLY A 63 19.61 1.40 25.74
CA GLY A 63 19.99 0.01 25.46
C GLY A 63 18.87 -1.04 25.52
N SER A 64 17.63 -0.71 25.17
CA SER A 64 16.54 -1.65 24.92
C SER A 64 16.08 -1.50 23.45
N LEU A 65 16.13 -2.58 22.66
CA LEU A 65 15.70 -2.63 21.25
C LEU A 65 14.17 -2.49 21.06
N SER A 66 13.52 -1.65 21.88
CA SER A 66 12.10 -1.34 21.82
C SER A 66 11.92 0.16 21.65
N THR A 67 11.88 0.64 20.41
CA THR A 67 11.24 1.94 20.17
C THR A 67 9.74 1.70 20.22
N VAL A 68 9.12 1.99 21.36
CA VAL A 68 7.67 1.88 21.52
C VAL A 68 7.00 3.02 20.75
N VAL A 69 6.78 2.83 19.44
CA VAL A 69 5.87 3.70 18.70
C VAL A 69 4.45 3.29 19.03
N LYS A 70 3.85 3.98 20.01
CA LYS A 70 2.47 3.76 20.41
C LYS A 70 1.54 4.30 19.33
N THR A 71 0.94 3.41 18.55
CA THR A 71 -0.23 3.74 17.70
C THR A 71 -1.47 3.06 18.22
N MET A 72 -2.62 3.70 17.99
CA MET A 72 -3.90 3.08 18.24
C MET A 72 -4.25 2.17 17.06
N ASP A 73 -4.29 0.87 17.30
CA ASP A 73 -4.96 -0.07 16.41
C ASP A 73 -6.48 0.20 16.44
N VAL A 74 -7.22 -0.25 15.42
CA VAL A 74 -8.69 -0.24 15.34
C VAL A 74 -9.33 -0.93 16.56
N ARG A 75 -8.57 -1.80 17.25
CA ARG A 75 -8.96 -2.48 18.49
C ARG A 75 -8.64 -1.72 19.79
N HIS A 76 -8.16 -0.48 19.73
CA HIS A 76 -7.69 0.33 20.86
C HIS A 76 -6.53 -0.27 21.66
N GLU A 77 -5.76 -1.20 21.07
CA GLU A 77 -4.54 -1.71 21.70
C GLU A 77 -3.33 -0.85 21.32
N THR A 78 -2.42 -0.67 22.28
CA THR A 78 -1.15 0.04 22.08
C THR A 78 -0.17 -0.90 21.38
N MET A 79 0.16 -0.67 20.11
CA MET A 79 1.23 -1.42 19.46
C MET A 79 2.61 -0.98 19.97
N THR A 80 3.48 -1.96 20.16
CA THR A 80 4.92 -1.75 20.37
C THR A 80 5.63 -2.31 19.15
N LEU A 81 6.36 -1.48 18.40
CA LEU A 81 7.18 -1.95 17.28
C LEU A 81 8.42 -2.64 17.84
N ASN A 82 8.41 -3.96 17.87
CA ASN A 82 9.66 -4.72 17.97
C ASN A 82 10.31 -4.73 16.59
N ILE A 83 11.58 -4.36 16.49
CA ILE A 83 12.36 -4.54 15.26
C ILE A 83 12.46 -6.05 15.04
N SER A 84 11.57 -6.59 14.23
CA SER A 84 11.31 -8.02 14.12
C SER A 84 12.36 -8.72 13.27
N GLN A 85 12.81 -9.89 13.73
CA GLN A 85 13.48 -10.87 12.88
C GLN A 85 12.43 -11.54 12.00
N TRP A 86 12.17 -10.98 10.83
CA TRP A 86 11.28 -11.57 9.84
C TRP A 86 11.90 -12.85 9.23
N PRO A 87 11.09 -13.85 8.83
CA PRO A 87 11.59 -14.96 8.06
C PRO A 87 12.24 -14.48 6.75
N LYS A 88 13.43 -15.00 6.43
CA LYS A 88 14.19 -14.58 5.23
C LYS A 88 13.43 -14.77 3.92
N ASP A 89 12.57 -15.80 3.87
CA ASP A 89 11.82 -16.17 2.67
C ASP A 89 10.41 -15.56 2.64
N GLN A 90 10.12 -14.58 3.50
CA GLN A 90 8.84 -13.88 3.52
C GLN A 90 8.89 -12.62 2.66
N VAL A 91 7.96 -12.53 1.70
CA VAL A 91 7.69 -11.34 0.91
C VAL A 91 6.77 -10.42 1.73
N ARG A 92 7.23 -9.21 2.03
CA ARG A 92 6.48 -8.19 2.80
C ARG A 92 6.12 -7.01 1.90
N ILE A 93 4.83 -6.77 1.70
CA ILE A 93 4.31 -5.73 0.81
C ILE A 93 3.51 -4.73 1.62
N VAL A 94 3.90 -3.46 1.57
CA VAL A 94 3.18 -2.36 2.22
C VAL A 94 2.44 -1.56 1.17
N PHE A 95 1.18 -1.26 1.44
CA PHE A 95 0.37 -0.35 0.65
C PHE A 95 0.02 0.89 1.47
N ASP A 96 0.07 2.06 0.84
CA ASP A 96 -0.71 3.21 1.31
C ASP A 96 -2.21 2.99 1.06
N GLY A 97 -3.04 3.77 1.75
CA GLY A 97 -4.47 3.81 1.59
C GLY A 97 -4.92 4.63 0.38
N ASP A 98 -5.32 5.88 0.63
CA ASP A 98 -5.84 6.78 -0.41
C ASP A 98 -4.79 7.04 -1.49
N GLY A 99 -5.21 7.08 -2.75
CA GLY A 99 -4.33 7.21 -3.91
C GLY A 99 -3.64 5.91 -4.36
N VAL A 100 -3.68 4.85 -3.52
CA VAL A 100 -3.02 3.56 -3.79
C VAL A 100 -4.01 2.40 -3.78
N LEU A 101 -4.48 1.97 -2.61
CA LEU A 101 -5.51 0.92 -2.50
C LEU A 101 -6.91 1.48 -2.68
N PHE A 102 -7.16 2.66 -2.11
CA PHE A 102 -8.41 3.39 -2.27
C PHE A 102 -8.19 4.55 -3.25
N SER A 103 -9.26 5.00 -3.89
CA SER A 103 -9.18 6.24 -4.66
C SER A 103 -8.88 7.45 -3.76
N ASP A 104 -8.38 8.51 -4.35
CA ASP A 104 -8.14 9.83 -3.75
C ASP A 104 -9.44 10.63 -3.44
N GLU A 105 -10.62 10.00 -3.46
CA GLU A 105 -11.92 10.68 -3.21
C GLU A 105 -11.90 11.46 -1.88
N ALA A 106 -11.45 10.83 -0.80
CA ALA A 106 -11.35 11.42 0.52
C ALA A 106 -10.44 12.66 0.52
N GLU A 107 -9.28 12.56 -0.12
CA GLU A 107 -8.31 13.64 -0.20
C GLU A 107 -8.86 14.83 -1.00
N ARG A 108 -9.58 14.56 -2.09
CA ARG A 108 -10.25 15.61 -2.89
C ARG A 108 -11.32 16.36 -2.08
N VAL A 109 -12.14 15.65 -1.30
CA VAL A 109 -13.15 16.30 -0.45
C VAL A 109 -12.48 17.20 0.58
N TYR A 110 -11.40 16.72 1.23
CA TYR A 110 -10.64 17.52 2.18
C TYR A 110 -10.01 18.77 1.54
N LYS A 111 -9.32 18.61 0.40
CA LYS A 111 -8.67 19.72 -0.32
C LYS A 111 -9.67 20.77 -0.81
N ASN A 112 -10.85 20.36 -1.27
CA ASN A 112 -11.83 21.27 -1.87
C ASN A 112 -12.78 21.89 -0.84
N HIS A 113 -13.10 21.18 0.25
CA HIS A 113 -14.19 21.55 1.16
C HIS A 113 -13.79 21.56 2.64
N GLY A 114 -12.54 21.25 2.97
CA GLY A 114 -12.01 21.30 4.32
C GLY A 114 -12.41 20.13 5.23
N LEU A 115 -11.95 20.20 6.47
CA LEU A 115 -12.05 19.09 7.45
C LEU A 115 -13.48 18.72 7.82
N GLU A 116 -14.37 19.70 7.99
CA GLU A 116 -15.76 19.44 8.40
C GLU A 116 -16.55 18.71 7.30
N ALA A 117 -16.41 19.14 6.04
CA ALA A 117 -17.03 18.46 4.90
C ALA A 117 -16.47 17.03 4.72
N PHE A 118 -15.17 16.84 4.95
CA PHE A 118 -14.57 15.51 4.97
C PHE A 118 -15.19 14.61 6.05
N ARG A 119 -15.28 15.10 7.30
CA ARG A 119 -15.88 14.35 8.41
C ARG A 119 -17.33 13.98 8.14
N GLN A 120 -18.11 14.93 7.63
CA GLN A 120 -19.50 14.69 7.27
C GLN A 120 -19.62 13.65 6.15
N SER A 121 -18.84 13.79 5.07
CA SER A 121 -18.82 12.82 3.97
C SER A 121 -18.43 11.41 4.44
N GLU A 122 -17.40 11.29 5.29
CA GLU A 122 -17.00 9.98 5.83
C GLU A 122 -18.10 9.37 6.72
N HIS A 123 -18.79 10.20 7.54
CA HIS A 123 -19.88 9.72 8.37
C HIS A 123 -21.09 9.26 7.55
N GLU A 124 -21.52 10.05 6.57
CA GLU A 124 -22.65 9.71 5.70
C GLU A 124 -22.36 8.46 4.84
N LYS A 125 -21.11 8.28 4.42
CA LYS A 125 -20.68 7.16 3.57
C LYS A 125 -20.04 6.01 4.35
N GLN A 126 -20.14 5.96 5.68
CA GLN A 126 -19.45 4.96 6.51
C GLN A 126 -19.76 3.49 6.14
N HIS A 127 -20.92 3.23 5.52
CA HIS A 127 -21.33 1.90 5.05
C HIS A 127 -21.16 1.69 3.53
N ILE A 128 -20.69 2.71 2.82
CA ILE A 128 -20.42 2.68 1.39
C ILE A 128 -18.92 2.48 1.20
N ALA A 129 -18.52 1.42 0.50
CA ALA A 129 -17.12 1.16 0.18
C ALA A 129 -16.42 2.40 -0.40
N LEU A 130 -15.13 2.56 -0.10
CA LEU A 130 -14.28 3.51 -0.81
C LEU A 130 -14.15 3.04 -2.27
N PRO A 131 -14.05 3.96 -3.24
CA PRO A 131 -13.78 3.57 -4.62
C PRO A 131 -12.39 2.94 -4.75
N GLU A 132 -12.23 2.06 -5.76
CA GLU A 132 -10.99 1.33 -6.01
C GLU A 132 -9.84 2.30 -6.40
N GLY A 133 -8.68 2.15 -5.76
CA GLY A 133 -7.43 2.78 -6.17
C GLY A 133 -6.68 1.97 -7.23
N PRO A 134 -5.58 2.49 -7.79
CA PRO A 134 -4.82 1.83 -8.87
C PRO A 134 -4.25 0.46 -8.48
N MET A 135 -3.91 0.24 -7.21
CA MET A 135 -3.33 -1.03 -6.74
C MET A 135 -4.39 -2.05 -6.28
N HIS A 136 -5.68 -1.68 -6.23
CA HIS A 136 -6.75 -2.56 -5.74
C HIS A 136 -6.81 -3.90 -6.50
N ALA A 137 -6.79 -3.84 -7.84
CA ALA A 137 -6.90 -5.04 -8.67
C ALA A 137 -5.72 -6.00 -8.44
N PHE A 138 -4.51 -5.47 -8.25
CA PHE A 138 -3.33 -6.25 -7.90
C PHE A 138 -3.47 -6.86 -6.51
N ALA A 139 -3.91 -6.09 -5.51
CA ALA A 139 -4.11 -6.57 -4.14
C ALA A 139 -5.12 -7.74 -4.08
N LEU A 140 -6.22 -7.69 -4.85
CA LEU A 140 -7.15 -8.81 -4.95
C LEU A 140 -6.55 -10.07 -5.59
N LYS A 141 -5.68 -9.91 -6.60
CA LYS A 141 -4.97 -11.04 -7.21
C LYS A 141 -3.95 -11.64 -6.25
N LEU A 142 -3.26 -10.79 -5.50
CA LEU A 142 -2.35 -11.19 -4.44
C LEU A 142 -3.07 -11.96 -3.33
N GLN A 143 -4.28 -11.53 -2.95
CA GLN A 143 -5.14 -12.24 -2.01
C GLN A 143 -5.47 -13.66 -2.50
N LYS A 144 -5.90 -13.78 -3.76
CA LYS A 144 -6.19 -15.10 -4.36
C LYS A 144 -4.95 -15.99 -4.43
N LEU A 145 -3.79 -15.42 -4.71
CA LEU A 145 -2.52 -16.14 -4.67
C LEU A 145 -2.23 -16.65 -3.26
N ARG A 146 -2.41 -15.81 -2.23
CA ARG A 146 -2.24 -16.18 -0.81
C ARG A 146 -3.16 -17.30 -0.40
N GLU A 147 -4.42 -17.26 -0.81
CA GLU A 147 -5.40 -18.35 -0.59
C GLU A 147 -4.97 -19.65 -1.28
N ALA A 148 -4.46 -19.56 -2.51
CA ALA A 148 -3.98 -20.72 -3.27
C ALA A 148 -2.71 -21.37 -2.69
N LEU A 149 -1.91 -20.62 -1.92
CA LEU A 149 -0.76 -21.17 -1.18
C LEU A 149 -1.20 -22.08 -0.01
N GLY A 150 -2.43 -21.92 0.48
CA GLY A 150 -2.96 -22.59 1.65
C GLY A 150 -2.46 -22.00 2.98
N GLU A 151 -3.17 -22.27 4.07
CA GLU A 151 -2.90 -21.70 5.39
C GLU A 151 -1.45 -21.93 5.88
N ASP A 152 -0.87 -23.10 5.60
CA ASP A 152 0.51 -23.45 5.99
C ASP A 152 1.59 -22.59 5.31
N ASN A 153 1.24 -21.93 4.19
CA ASN A 153 2.17 -21.10 3.40
C ASN A 153 1.70 -19.66 3.22
N LYS A 154 0.50 -19.29 3.68
CA LYS A 154 -0.03 -17.92 3.58
C LYS A 154 0.92 -16.89 4.20
N TRP A 155 1.63 -17.28 5.28
CA TRP A 155 2.64 -16.45 5.94
C TRP A 155 3.80 -16.01 5.01
N ARG A 156 4.04 -16.70 3.88
CA ARG A 156 5.14 -16.37 2.95
C ARG A 156 4.92 -15.04 2.24
N VAL A 157 3.68 -14.58 2.11
CA VAL A 157 3.35 -13.28 1.56
C VAL A 157 2.54 -12.51 2.59
N ARG A 158 3.16 -11.49 3.16
CA ARG A 158 2.59 -10.65 4.20
C ARG A 158 2.29 -9.26 3.67
N THR A 159 1.09 -8.79 3.95
CA THR A 159 0.55 -7.53 3.44
C THR A 159 0.24 -6.57 4.57
N PHE A 160 0.59 -5.31 4.37
CA PHE A 160 0.38 -4.25 5.34
C PHE A 160 -0.37 -3.08 4.68
N LEU A 161 -1.29 -2.46 5.40
CA LEU A 161 -1.85 -1.15 5.05
C LEU A 161 -1.26 -0.12 6.03
N VAL A 162 -0.57 0.90 5.51
CA VAL A 162 -0.01 1.99 6.32
C VAL A 162 -0.50 3.32 5.78
N THR A 163 -1.43 3.95 6.49
CA THR A 163 -2.16 5.12 5.98
C THR A 163 -2.20 6.28 6.98
N ALA A 164 -2.31 7.51 6.47
CA ALA A 164 -2.48 8.72 7.27
C ALA A 164 -3.91 8.90 7.82
N ARG A 165 -4.87 8.05 7.44
CA ARG A 165 -6.24 8.08 7.98
C ARG A 165 -6.26 7.95 9.50
N ASN A 166 -7.27 8.56 10.15
CA ASN A 166 -7.53 8.46 11.59
C ASN A 166 -9.03 8.39 11.92
N GLY A 167 -9.33 7.97 13.16
CA GLY A 167 -10.67 8.07 13.76
C GLY A 167 -11.75 7.37 12.95
N VAL A 168 -12.85 8.09 12.67
CA VAL A 168 -14.04 7.59 11.95
C VAL A 168 -13.71 7.08 10.54
N ALA A 169 -12.67 7.63 9.89
CA ALA A 169 -12.25 7.20 8.55
C ALA A 169 -11.62 5.78 8.53
N ASN A 170 -11.20 5.26 9.70
CA ASN A 170 -10.65 3.92 9.82
C ASN A 170 -11.72 2.85 9.61
N GLU A 171 -12.92 3.09 10.12
CA GLU A 171 -14.02 2.12 10.05
C GLU A 171 -14.48 1.91 8.61
N ARG A 172 -14.66 2.99 7.84
CA ARG A 172 -15.02 2.89 6.42
C ARG A 172 -13.95 2.16 5.61
N ALA A 173 -12.67 2.43 5.87
CA ALA A 173 -11.56 1.74 5.21
C ALA A 173 -11.56 0.23 5.53
N PHE A 174 -11.71 -0.14 6.81
CA PHE A 174 -11.79 -1.55 7.22
C PHE A 174 -12.98 -2.26 6.58
N ARG A 175 -14.18 -1.67 6.64
CA ARG A 175 -15.39 -2.20 5.99
C ARG A 175 -15.22 -2.35 4.48
N THR A 176 -14.49 -1.43 3.85
CA THR A 176 -14.19 -1.53 2.42
C THR A 176 -13.34 -2.76 2.12
N LEU A 177 -12.28 -2.99 2.90
CA LEU A 177 -11.43 -4.19 2.75
C LEU A 177 -12.23 -5.47 2.95
N GLU A 178 -13.10 -5.52 3.96
CA GLU A 178 -14.01 -6.66 4.19
C GLU A 178 -14.96 -6.89 3.01
N GLN A 179 -15.60 -5.82 2.49
CA GLN A 179 -16.51 -5.92 1.35
C GLN A 179 -15.80 -6.37 0.07
N TRP A 180 -14.52 -6.01 -0.09
CA TRP A 180 -13.69 -6.47 -1.20
C TRP A 180 -13.16 -7.90 -1.01
N GLY A 181 -13.28 -8.47 0.19
CA GLY A 181 -12.66 -9.75 0.53
C GLY A 181 -11.14 -9.68 0.55
N LEU A 182 -10.57 -8.52 0.88
CA LEU A 182 -9.13 -8.29 0.93
C LEU A 182 -8.63 -8.40 2.38
N ASP A 183 -7.99 -9.52 2.70
CA ASP A 183 -7.50 -9.82 4.04
C ASP A 183 -6.07 -9.30 4.24
N ILE A 184 -5.93 -8.07 4.74
CA ILE A 184 -4.65 -7.44 5.05
C ILE A 184 -4.14 -7.94 6.42
N ASP A 185 -2.89 -8.42 6.49
CA ASP A 185 -2.36 -9.02 7.71
C ASP A 185 -2.20 -8.01 8.86
N GLU A 186 -1.79 -6.78 8.55
CA GLU A 186 -1.65 -5.69 9.53
C GLU A 186 -2.06 -4.33 8.96
N THR A 187 -2.81 -3.55 9.74
CA THR A 187 -3.27 -2.21 9.34
C THR A 187 -2.82 -1.16 10.36
N HIS A 188 -2.15 -0.11 9.90
CA HIS A 188 -1.63 0.98 10.72
C HIS A 188 -2.22 2.32 10.28
N PHE A 189 -3.08 2.87 11.14
CA PHE A 189 -3.70 4.18 10.97
C PHE A 189 -2.89 5.21 11.74
N LEU A 190 -2.04 5.94 11.01
CA LEU A 190 -1.01 6.79 11.61
C LEU A 190 -1.52 8.18 11.96
N GLY A 191 -2.65 8.63 11.42
CA GLY A 191 -3.21 9.95 11.71
C GLY A 191 -2.25 11.12 11.47
N GLY A 192 -1.38 11.01 10.47
CA GLY A 192 -0.37 12.02 10.13
C GLY A 192 1.00 11.81 10.80
N LEU A 193 1.20 10.75 11.59
CA LEU A 193 2.53 10.36 12.06
C LEU A 193 3.43 9.97 10.88
N ASN A 194 4.74 10.10 11.08
CA ASN A 194 5.73 9.71 10.09
C ASN A 194 5.68 8.17 9.85
N LYS A 195 5.56 7.76 8.58
CA LYS A 195 5.53 6.34 8.17
C LYS A 195 6.89 5.65 8.31
N THR A 196 8.01 6.38 8.22
CA THR A 196 9.37 5.78 8.16
C THR A 196 9.66 4.77 9.28
N PRO A 197 9.39 5.04 10.58
CA PRO A 197 9.68 4.06 11.63
C PRO A 197 8.90 2.75 11.50
N PHE A 198 7.67 2.81 10.98
CA PHE A 198 6.85 1.62 10.73
C PHE A 198 7.40 0.83 9.55
N LEU A 199 7.77 1.52 8.47
CA LEU A 199 8.39 0.89 7.29
C LEU A 199 9.71 0.19 7.66
N VAL A 200 10.55 0.82 8.48
CA VAL A 200 11.79 0.21 8.98
C VAL A 200 11.51 -1.05 9.81
N ALA A 201 10.51 -1.03 10.69
CA ALA A 201 10.16 -2.19 11.50
C ALA A 201 9.57 -3.34 10.65
N MET A 202 8.79 -3.01 9.63
CA MET A 202 8.20 -3.97 8.69
C MET A 202 9.20 -4.54 7.69
N ASP A 203 10.30 -3.83 7.41
CA ASP A 203 11.32 -4.22 6.44
C ASP A 203 10.71 -4.70 5.10
N PRO A 204 9.84 -3.92 4.44
CA PRO A 204 9.11 -4.39 3.26
C PRO A 204 10.04 -4.56 2.06
N VAL A 205 9.76 -5.58 1.25
CA VAL A 205 10.42 -5.74 -0.06
C VAL A 205 9.80 -4.84 -1.13
N ILE A 206 8.53 -4.47 -0.97
CA ILE A 206 7.83 -3.53 -1.85
C ILE A 206 6.97 -2.61 -0.98
N TYR A 207 7.06 -1.30 -1.22
CA TYR A 207 6.22 -0.27 -0.62
C TYR A 207 5.57 0.56 -1.73
N PHE A 208 4.24 0.61 -1.76
CA PHE A 208 3.46 1.41 -2.69
C PHE A 208 2.93 2.67 -1.99
N ASP A 209 3.30 3.85 -2.50
CA ASP A 209 2.80 5.15 -2.07
C ASP A 209 2.70 6.06 -3.30
N ASP A 210 1.74 6.97 -3.33
CA ASP A 210 1.53 7.92 -4.44
C ASP A 210 2.24 9.27 -4.20
N THR A 211 2.73 9.49 -2.99
CA THR A 211 3.33 10.76 -2.57
C THR A 211 4.87 10.69 -2.64
N SER A 212 5.48 11.53 -3.49
CA SER A 212 6.93 11.55 -3.68
C SER A 212 7.71 11.81 -2.37
N ASP A 213 7.17 12.62 -1.46
CA ASP A 213 7.80 12.89 -0.16
C ASP A 213 7.82 11.65 0.75
N HIS A 214 6.76 10.83 0.76
CA HIS A 214 6.74 9.57 1.50
C HIS A 214 7.77 8.59 0.93
N ILE A 215 7.81 8.47 -0.40
CA ILE A 215 8.78 7.62 -1.10
C ILE A 215 10.21 8.06 -0.78
N ASN A 216 10.51 9.36 -0.84
CA ASN A 216 11.85 9.88 -0.58
C ASN A 216 12.28 9.70 0.89
N ARG A 217 11.35 9.77 1.85
CA ARG A 217 11.64 9.49 3.28
C ARG A 217 11.78 8.01 3.60
N ALA A 218 11.33 7.14 2.70
CA ALA A 218 11.43 5.69 2.83
C ALA A 218 12.72 5.13 2.19
N LYS A 219 13.39 5.90 1.32
CA LYS A 219 14.69 5.56 0.71
C LYS A 219 15.84 5.64 1.70
#